data_AF-I1R3M8-F1
#
_entry.id   AF-I1R3M8-F1
#
_cell.length_a   1.000
_cell.length_b   1.000
_cell.length_c   1.000
_cell.angle_alpha   90.00
_cell.angle_beta   90.00
_cell.angle_gamma   90.00
#
_symmetry.space_group_name_H-M   'P 1'
#
loop_
_entity.id
_entity.type
_entity.pdbx_description
1 polymer ?
#
loop_
_entity_poly.entity_id
_entity_poly.type
_entity_poly.pdbx_seq_one_letter_code
_entity_poly.pdbx_strand_id
1 'polypeptide(L)'
;MVSSHGIVNAFFLFAVALVAASQAQHAANADSFMSGACKIVAGSSSGVISITFCMDALGSDSRSLNASHYSDLAIIAIDLLTSNTTSTKAKIDNILKDDGNGLKPGDATTVCFQSCQATYASMLQGQLGIFYNVQAGRFPEAMSALEKAANMVEECEKGFGKSNVKSLLTTENHDSFELAKLGALLLNEEH
;
A
#
# COMPACT_ATOMS: atom_id res chain seq x y z
N MET A 1 -42.05 43.88 -8.40
CA MET A 1 -41.28 42.92 -9.21
C MET A 1 -40.07 42.50 -8.40
N VAL A 2 -40.09 41.33 -7.78
CA VAL A 2 -38.89 40.81 -7.10
C VAL A 2 -37.87 40.47 -8.19
N SER A 3 -36.65 40.98 -8.06
CA SER A 3 -35.59 40.80 -9.03
C SER A 3 -35.25 39.31 -9.13
N SER A 4 -35.59 38.70 -10.28
CA SER A 4 -35.31 37.29 -10.59
C SER A 4 -33.83 36.96 -10.45
N HIS A 5 -32.93 37.94 -10.63
CA HIS A 5 -31.48 37.76 -10.49
C HIS A 5 -31.03 37.57 -9.04
N GLY A 6 -31.67 38.23 -8.07
CA GLY A 6 -31.33 38.11 -6.65
C GLY A 6 -31.71 36.74 -6.07
N ILE A 7 -32.85 36.21 -6.52
CA ILE A 7 -33.32 34.88 -6.13
C ILE A 7 -32.39 33.79 -6.68
N VAL A 8 -32.03 33.85 -7.96
CA VAL A 8 -31.15 32.86 -8.59
C VAL A 8 -29.75 32.86 -7.94
N ASN A 9 -29.20 34.03 -7.62
CA ASN A 9 -27.88 34.13 -6.98
C ASN A 9 -27.88 33.57 -5.54
N ALA A 10 -28.96 33.79 -4.78
CA ALA A 10 -29.12 33.21 -3.44
C ALA A 10 -29.26 31.68 -3.49
N PHE A 11 -29.99 31.14 -4.48
CA PHE A 11 -30.08 29.69 -4.69
C PHE A 11 -28.75 29.06 -5.08
N PHE A 12 -27.96 29.72 -5.95
CA PHE A 12 -26.62 29.24 -6.31
C PHE A 12 -25.68 29.22 -5.10
N LEU A 13 -25.63 30.28 -4.29
CA LEU A 13 -24.81 30.32 -3.09
C LEU A 13 -25.23 29.27 -2.05
N PHE A 14 -26.53 29.04 -1.90
CA PHE A 14 -27.07 28.00 -1.01
C PHE A 14 -26.71 26.58 -1.50
N ALA A 15 -26.80 26.32 -2.80
CA ALA A 15 -26.38 25.06 -3.40
C ALA A 15 -24.88 24.80 -3.21
N VAL A 16 -24.04 25.83 -3.40
CA VAL A 16 -22.58 25.73 -3.17
C VAL A 16 -22.27 25.44 -1.70
N ALA A 17 -22.97 26.09 -0.76
CA ALA A 17 -22.79 25.85 0.67
C ALA A 17 -23.19 24.42 1.09
N LEU A 18 -24.29 23.89 0.53
CA LEU A 18 -24.72 22.51 0.76
C LEU A 18 -23.70 21.49 0.23
N VAL A 19 -23.17 21.71 -0.97
CA VAL A 19 -22.14 20.86 -1.56
C VAL A 19 -20.86 20.90 -0.73
N ALA A 20 -20.43 22.07 -0.25
CA ALA A 20 -19.26 22.19 0.63
C ALA A 20 -19.46 21.48 1.99
N ALA A 21 -20.63 21.64 2.61
CA ALA A 21 -20.96 20.96 3.87
C ALA A 21 -21.00 19.43 3.71
N SER A 22 -21.59 18.94 2.62
CA SER A 22 -21.64 17.50 2.32
C SER A 22 -20.26 16.87 2.13
N GLN A 23 -19.34 17.59 1.48
CA GLN A 23 -17.95 17.15 1.30
C GLN A 23 -17.17 17.16 2.62
N ALA A 24 -17.37 18.17 3.47
CA ALA A 24 -16.74 18.23 4.79
C ALA A 24 -17.21 17.09 5.71
N GLN A 25 -18.50 16.75 5.68
CA GLN A 25 -19.03 15.61 6.43
C GLN A 25 -18.55 14.27 5.89
N HIS A 26 -18.41 14.12 4.56
CA HIS A 26 -17.82 12.92 3.95
C HIS A 26 -16.35 12.74 4.37
N ALA A 27 -15.54 13.79 4.27
CA ALA A 27 -14.14 13.75 4.66
C ALA A 27 -13.96 13.40 6.13
N ALA A 28 -14.77 13.97 7.03
CA ALA A 28 -14.73 13.66 8.46
C ALA A 28 -15.14 12.21 8.77
N ASN A 29 -16.16 11.68 8.07
CA ASN A 29 -16.62 10.32 8.26
C ASN A 29 -15.62 9.28 7.71
N ALA A 30 -14.96 9.59 6.60
CA ALA A 30 -13.97 8.69 6.01
C ALA A 30 -12.63 8.71 6.75
N ASP A 31 -12.21 9.87 7.27
CA ASP A 31 -11.09 9.96 8.21
C ASP A 31 -11.36 9.11 9.48
N SER A 32 -12.62 9.12 9.94
CA SER A 32 -13.08 8.26 11.03
C SER A 32 -13.04 6.75 10.66
N PHE A 33 -13.44 6.38 9.44
CA PHE A 33 -13.39 4.97 8.99
C PHE A 33 -11.97 4.45 8.89
N MET A 34 -11.07 5.14 8.18
CA MET A 34 -9.66 4.76 8.07
C MET A 34 -8.99 4.68 9.45
N SER A 35 -9.23 5.67 10.32
CA SER A 35 -8.70 5.64 11.69
C SER A 35 -9.21 4.44 12.49
N GLY A 36 -10.49 4.09 12.35
CA GLY A 36 -11.09 2.90 12.95
C GLY A 36 -10.45 1.62 12.44
N ALA A 37 -10.32 1.47 11.12
CA ALA A 37 -9.70 0.32 10.48
C ALA A 37 -8.24 0.14 10.93
N CYS A 38 -7.45 1.21 10.96
CA CYS A 38 -6.07 1.16 11.43
C CYS A 38 -5.94 0.76 12.91
N LYS A 39 -6.87 1.17 13.77
CA LYS A 39 -6.90 0.71 15.17
C LYS A 39 -7.19 -0.78 15.28
N ILE A 40 -8.10 -1.30 14.46
CA ILE A 40 -8.46 -2.72 14.45
C ILE A 40 -7.27 -3.56 13.96
N VAL A 41 -6.70 -3.20 12.81
CA VAL A 41 -5.54 -3.89 12.23
C VAL A 41 -4.34 -3.85 13.19
N ALA A 42 -4.06 -2.72 13.82
CA ALA A 42 -2.97 -2.59 14.79
C ALA A 42 -3.24 -3.35 16.11
N GLY A 43 -4.51 -3.49 16.49
CA GLY A 43 -4.95 -4.29 17.63
C GLY A 43 -5.04 -5.78 17.35
N SER A 44 -4.79 -6.23 16.11
CA SER A 44 -4.79 -7.65 15.76
C SER A 44 -3.73 -8.40 16.56
N SER A 45 -4.01 -9.67 16.87
CA SER A 45 -3.13 -10.54 17.68
C SER A 45 -1.72 -10.73 17.10
N SER A 46 -1.50 -10.33 15.85
CA SER A 46 -0.20 -10.37 15.19
C SER A 46 0.75 -9.25 15.65
N GLY A 47 0.24 -8.06 16.01
CA GLY A 47 1.05 -6.88 16.32
C GLY A 47 2.02 -6.45 15.21
N VAL A 48 1.84 -6.96 13.99
CA VAL A 48 2.77 -6.80 12.86
C VAL A 48 2.72 -5.39 12.29
N ILE A 49 1.54 -4.76 12.30
CA ILE A 49 1.33 -3.43 11.74
C ILE A 49 1.10 -2.43 12.86
N SER A 50 1.92 -1.39 12.92
CA SER A 50 1.68 -0.28 13.84
C SER A 50 0.53 0.61 13.35
N ILE A 51 -0.18 1.23 14.28
CA ILE A 51 -1.21 2.23 13.94
C ILE A 51 -0.60 3.39 13.15
N THR A 52 0.63 3.81 13.49
CA THR A 52 1.35 4.88 12.79
C THR A 52 1.61 4.51 11.35
N PHE A 53 2.18 3.33 11.08
CA PHE A 53 2.42 2.88 9.71
C PHE A 53 1.12 2.81 8.90
N CYS A 54 0.06 2.23 9.47
CA CYS A 54 -1.24 2.15 8.78
C CYS A 54 -1.78 3.54 8.40
N MET A 55 -1.76 4.48 9.35
CA MET A 55 -2.25 5.85 9.14
C MET A 55 -1.39 6.60 8.11
N ASP A 56 -0.06 6.48 8.19
CA ASP A 56 0.87 7.16 7.27
C ASP A 56 0.76 6.58 5.85
N ALA A 57 0.71 5.25 5.73
CA ALA A 57 0.59 4.57 4.45
C ALA A 57 -0.73 4.90 3.76
N LEU A 58 -1.87 4.63 4.41
CA LEU A 58 -3.19 4.87 3.82
C LEU A 58 -3.46 6.37 3.66
N GLY A 59 -3.02 7.20 4.60
CA GLY A 59 -3.17 8.66 4.53
C GLY A 59 -2.36 9.33 3.41
N SER A 60 -1.37 8.63 2.84
CA SER A 60 -0.63 9.10 1.66
C SER A 60 -1.47 9.10 0.38
N ASP A 61 -2.63 8.41 0.37
CA ASP A 61 -3.54 8.32 -0.77
C ASP A 61 -4.92 8.92 -0.42
N SER A 62 -5.35 9.92 -1.18
CA SER A 62 -6.61 10.62 -0.94
C SER A 62 -7.85 9.74 -1.14
N ARG A 63 -7.72 8.58 -1.81
CA ARG A 63 -8.81 7.60 -1.94
C ARG A 63 -9.23 7.03 -0.59
N SER A 64 -8.34 7.01 0.40
CA SER A 64 -8.64 6.56 1.76
C SER A 64 -9.74 7.40 2.42
N LEU A 65 -9.87 8.68 2.02
CA LEU A 65 -10.93 9.59 2.47
C LEU A 65 -12.29 9.34 1.81
N ASN A 66 -12.41 8.33 0.94
CA ASN A 66 -13.69 7.91 0.39
C ASN A 66 -13.95 6.42 0.63
N ALA A 67 -13.06 5.75 1.38
CA ALA A 67 -13.21 4.34 1.69
C ALA A 67 -14.41 4.12 2.62
N SER A 68 -15.20 3.11 2.30
CA SER A 68 -16.36 2.68 3.07
C SER A 68 -16.30 1.21 3.47
N HIS A 69 -15.38 0.46 2.86
CA HIS A 69 -15.12 -0.95 3.09
C HIS A 69 -13.63 -1.18 3.38
N TYR A 70 -13.29 -2.27 4.08
CA TYR A 70 -11.89 -2.62 4.29
C TYR A 70 -11.23 -3.01 2.97
N SER A 71 -11.98 -3.57 2.02
CA SER A 71 -11.51 -3.86 0.67
C SER A 71 -11.07 -2.60 -0.08
N ASP A 72 -11.69 -1.45 0.17
CA ASP A 72 -11.28 -0.16 -0.44
C ASP A 72 -9.89 0.23 0.06
N LEU A 73 -9.67 0.16 1.39
CA LEU A 73 -8.37 0.43 2.01
C LEU A 73 -7.32 -0.62 1.61
N ALA A 74 -7.72 -1.88 1.48
CA ALA A 74 -6.83 -2.95 1.06
C ALA A 74 -6.34 -2.72 -0.38
N ILE A 75 -7.21 -2.30 -1.30
CA ILE A 75 -6.83 -1.92 -2.67
C ILE A 75 -5.78 -0.80 -2.65
N ILE A 76 -5.92 0.19 -1.78
CA ILE A 76 -4.94 1.27 -1.62
C ILE A 76 -3.60 0.72 -1.13
N ALA A 77 -3.59 -0.14 -0.10
CA ALA A 77 -2.37 -0.80 0.37
C ALA A 77 -1.69 -1.64 -0.73
N ILE A 78 -2.48 -2.34 -1.56
CA ILE A 78 -2.01 -3.14 -2.69
C ILE A 78 -1.42 -2.23 -3.79
N ASP A 79 -2.02 -1.07 -4.07
CA ASP A 79 -1.46 -0.08 -5.00
C ASP A 79 -0.14 0.50 -4.50
N LEU A 80 -0.07 0.87 -3.22
CA LEU A 80 1.16 1.34 -2.57
C LEU A 80 2.25 0.25 -2.63
N LEU A 81 1.90 -1.01 -2.35
CA LEU A 81 2.80 -2.15 -2.51
C LEU A 81 3.30 -2.26 -3.94
N THR A 82 2.42 -2.09 -4.94
CA THR A 82 2.80 -2.13 -6.36
C THR A 82 3.81 -1.04 -6.70
N SER A 83 3.55 0.19 -6.22
CA SER A 83 4.42 1.33 -6.42
C SER A 83 5.80 1.10 -5.80
N ASN A 84 5.85 0.67 -4.53
CA ASN A 84 7.09 0.35 -3.83
C ASN A 84 7.84 -0.82 -4.48
N THR A 85 7.13 -1.85 -4.93
CA THR A 85 7.70 -3.00 -5.64
C THR A 85 8.34 -2.58 -6.96
N THR A 86 7.68 -1.68 -7.69
CA THR A 86 8.17 -1.14 -8.97
C THR A 86 9.42 -0.27 -8.77
N SER A 87 9.38 0.66 -7.82
CA SER A 87 10.51 1.55 -7.52
C SER A 87 11.71 0.76 -7.00
N THR A 88 11.49 -0.22 -6.13
CA THR A 88 12.55 -1.07 -5.57
C THR A 88 13.18 -1.93 -6.64
N LYS A 89 12.38 -2.54 -7.53
CA LYS A 89 12.93 -3.25 -8.68
C LYS A 89 13.82 -2.34 -9.53
N ALA A 90 13.37 -1.12 -9.84
CA ALA A 90 14.17 -0.16 -10.61
C ALA A 90 15.47 0.24 -9.88
N LYS A 91 15.41 0.42 -8.56
CA LYS A 91 16.60 0.65 -7.72
C LYS A 91 17.60 -0.51 -7.83
N ILE A 92 17.14 -1.75 -7.71
CA ILE A 92 17.98 -2.94 -7.86
C ILE A 92 18.57 -3.01 -9.28
N ASP A 93 17.76 -2.76 -10.31
CA ASP A 93 18.21 -2.76 -11.70
C ASP A 93 19.33 -1.72 -11.94
N ASN A 94 19.24 -0.55 -11.31
CA ASN A 94 20.26 0.49 -11.39
C ASN A 94 21.53 0.09 -10.63
N ILE A 95 21.40 -0.48 -9.43
CA ILE A 95 22.53 -1.01 -8.67
C ILE A 95 23.24 -2.08 -9.50
N LEU A 96 22.53 -3.06 -10.06
CA LEU A 96 23.16 -4.13 -10.84
C LEU A 96 23.83 -3.68 -12.14
N LYS A 97 23.48 -2.50 -12.67
CA LYS A 97 24.07 -1.93 -13.90
C LYS A 97 25.21 -0.94 -13.66
N ASP A 98 25.32 -0.40 -12.45
CA ASP A 98 26.32 0.60 -12.13
C ASP A 98 27.68 -0.04 -11.91
N ASP A 99 28.53 -0.02 -12.94
CA ASP A 99 29.91 -0.54 -12.87
C ASP A 99 30.78 0.17 -11.82
N GLY A 100 30.35 1.35 -11.31
CA GLY A 100 31.06 2.15 -10.31
C GLY A 100 30.82 1.74 -8.86
N ASN A 101 29.87 0.85 -8.58
CA ASN A 101 29.52 0.44 -7.22
C ASN A 101 30.40 -0.71 -6.66
N GLY A 102 31.36 -1.19 -7.44
CA GLY A 102 32.31 -2.22 -7.04
C GLY A 102 31.72 -3.64 -6.96
N LEU A 103 30.50 -3.85 -7.45
CA LEU A 103 29.90 -5.19 -7.56
C LEU A 103 30.66 -6.03 -8.58
N LYS A 104 30.96 -7.26 -8.22
CA LYS A 104 31.60 -8.24 -9.10
C LYS A 104 30.62 -9.37 -9.42
N PRO A 105 30.58 -9.86 -10.67
CA PRO A 105 29.78 -11.03 -11.01
C PRO A 105 30.04 -12.19 -10.05
N GLY A 106 28.97 -12.69 -9.42
CA GLY A 106 29.03 -13.82 -8.51
C GLY A 106 29.49 -13.51 -7.09
N ASP A 107 29.79 -12.25 -6.74
CA ASP A 107 29.98 -11.90 -5.34
C ASP A 107 28.66 -11.97 -4.55
N ALA A 108 28.77 -12.13 -3.22
CA ALA A 108 27.63 -12.35 -2.36
C ALA A 108 26.59 -11.23 -2.46
N THR A 109 27.05 -9.98 -2.54
CA THR A 109 26.19 -8.80 -2.66
C THR A 109 25.40 -8.80 -3.96
N THR A 110 26.05 -9.09 -5.09
CA THR A 110 25.44 -9.19 -6.43
C THR A 110 24.41 -10.31 -6.46
N VAL A 111 24.73 -11.48 -5.90
CA VAL A 111 23.79 -12.61 -5.83
C VAL A 111 22.57 -12.26 -4.97
N CYS A 112 22.75 -11.57 -3.85
CA CYS A 112 21.62 -11.09 -3.04
C CYS A 112 20.73 -10.11 -3.83
N PHE A 113 21.31 -9.14 -4.53
CA PHE A 113 20.55 -8.22 -5.39
C PHE A 113 19.82 -8.94 -6.52
N GLN A 114 20.44 -9.91 -7.19
CA GLN A 114 19.79 -10.70 -8.23
C GLN A 114 18.62 -11.55 -7.68
N SER A 115 18.79 -12.15 -6.51
CA SER A 115 17.72 -12.88 -5.84
C SER A 115 16.54 -11.95 -5.52
N CYS A 116 16.80 -10.78 -4.96
CA CYS A 116 15.77 -9.78 -4.68
C CYS A 116 15.13 -9.23 -5.96
N GLN A 117 15.90 -9.03 -7.04
CA GLN A 117 15.37 -8.63 -8.33
C GLN A 117 14.32 -9.63 -8.84
N ALA A 118 14.59 -10.94 -8.72
CA ALA A 118 13.67 -12.01 -9.09
C ALA A 118 12.42 -12.04 -8.19
N THR A 119 12.60 -11.80 -6.88
CA THR A 119 11.50 -11.64 -5.91
C THR A 119 10.56 -10.52 -6.34
N TYR A 120 11.08 -9.30 -6.53
CA TYR A 120 10.28 -8.14 -6.90
C TYR A 120 9.63 -8.30 -8.29
N ALA A 121 10.32 -8.91 -9.26
CA ALA A 121 9.73 -9.22 -10.56
C ALA A 121 8.54 -10.20 -10.44
N SER A 122 8.66 -11.22 -9.59
CA SER A 122 7.60 -12.20 -9.34
C SER A 122 6.38 -11.59 -8.65
N MET A 123 6.59 -10.64 -7.73
CA MET A 123 5.50 -9.89 -7.09
C MET A 123 4.72 -9.07 -8.13
N LEU A 124 5.41 -8.34 -9.00
CA LEU A 124 4.76 -7.57 -10.07
C LEU A 124 3.93 -8.45 -11.02
N GLN A 125 4.41 -9.66 -11.34
CA GLN A 125 3.66 -10.62 -12.14
C GLN A 125 2.38 -11.11 -11.42
N GLY A 126 2.44 -11.30 -10.10
CA GLY A 126 1.31 -11.75 -9.30
C GLY A 126 0.26 -10.67 -9.01
N GLN A 127 0.64 -9.39 -9.11
CA GLN A 127 -0.14 -8.26 -8.61
C GLN A 127 -1.55 -8.16 -9.20
N LEU A 128 -1.69 -8.35 -10.51
CA LEU A 128 -3.00 -8.32 -11.18
C LEU A 128 -3.95 -9.41 -10.65
N GLY A 129 -3.41 -10.57 -10.28
CA GLY A 129 -4.17 -11.66 -9.67
C GLY A 129 -4.74 -11.28 -8.30
N ILE A 130 -3.97 -10.52 -7.50
CA ILE A 130 -4.40 -10.04 -6.19
C ILE A 130 -5.59 -9.10 -6.36
N PHE A 131 -5.49 -8.08 -7.23
CA PHE A 131 -6.60 -7.17 -7.51
C PHE A 131 -7.85 -7.88 -8.00
N TYR A 132 -7.69 -8.83 -8.92
CA TYR A 132 -8.82 -9.60 -9.44
C TYR A 132 -9.49 -10.46 -8.35
N ASN A 133 -8.72 -11.01 -7.41
CA ASN A 133 -9.27 -11.71 -6.25
C ASN A 133 -10.08 -10.78 -5.35
N VAL A 134 -9.57 -9.58 -5.04
CA VAL A 134 -10.32 -8.60 -4.22
C VAL A 134 -11.62 -8.18 -4.92
N GLN A 135 -11.57 -7.78 -6.20
CA GLN A 135 -12.77 -7.37 -6.94
C GLN A 135 -13.82 -8.47 -7.07
N ALA A 136 -13.39 -9.73 -7.08
CA ALA A 136 -14.29 -10.88 -7.15
C ALA A 136 -14.78 -11.36 -5.78
N GLY A 137 -14.46 -10.66 -4.68
CA GLY A 137 -14.80 -11.07 -3.31
C GLY A 137 -14.04 -12.33 -2.83
N ARG A 138 -12.99 -12.74 -3.54
CA ARG A 138 -12.14 -13.89 -3.19
C ARG A 138 -11.03 -13.46 -2.23
N PHE A 139 -11.45 -12.96 -1.06
CA PHE A 139 -10.54 -12.39 -0.06
C PHE A 139 -9.54 -13.42 0.48
N PRO A 140 -9.90 -14.68 0.78
CA PRO A 140 -8.91 -15.68 1.20
C PRO A 140 -7.75 -15.88 0.22
N GLU A 141 -8.05 -15.87 -1.09
CA GLU A 141 -7.05 -16.00 -2.15
C GLU A 141 -6.18 -14.74 -2.28
N ALA A 142 -6.77 -13.56 -2.17
CA ALA A 142 -6.03 -12.30 -2.14
C ALA A 142 -5.10 -12.22 -0.91
N MET A 143 -5.61 -12.55 0.28
CA MET A 143 -4.83 -12.60 1.52
C MET A 143 -3.66 -13.59 1.41
N SER A 144 -3.91 -14.80 0.91
CA SER A 144 -2.86 -15.80 0.72
C SER A 144 -1.75 -15.30 -0.23
N ALA A 145 -2.12 -14.60 -1.30
CA ALA A 145 -1.16 -14.01 -2.22
C ALA A 145 -0.35 -12.85 -1.59
N LEU A 146 -0.98 -12.02 -0.76
CA LEU A 146 -0.31 -10.95 -0.01
C LEU A 146 0.64 -11.50 1.05
N GLU A 147 0.23 -12.53 1.79
CA GLU A 147 1.07 -13.25 2.75
C GLU A 147 2.29 -13.86 2.07
N LYS A 148 2.10 -14.44 0.88
CA LYS A 148 3.22 -14.92 0.05
C LYS A 148 4.16 -13.78 -0.34
N ALA A 149 3.63 -12.63 -0.76
CA ALA A 149 4.43 -11.45 -1.11
C ALA A 149 5.25 -10.93 0.09
N ALA A 150 4.66 -10.88 1.29
CA ALA A 150 5.35 -10.50 2.52
C ALA A 150 6.53 -11.45 2.83
N ASN A 151 6.31 -12.77 2.76
CA ASN A 151 7.37 -13.76 2.99
C ASN A 151 8.49 -13.66 1.95
N MET A 152 8.14 -13.35 0.70
CA MET A 152 9.08 -13.19 -0.40
C MET A 152 10.07 -12.04 -0.17
N VAL A 153 9.60 -10.87 0.26
CA VAL A 153 10.49 -9.73 0.58
C VAL A 153 11.26 -9.92 1.88
N GLU A 154 10.69 -10.64 2.85
CA GLU A 154 11.38 -11.00 4.08
C GLU A 154 12.57 -11.94 3.80
N GLU A 155 12.40 -12.94 2.93
CA GLU A 155 13.51 -13.82 2.52
C GLU A 155 14.56 -13.09 1.67
N CYS A 156 14.17 -12.08 0.89
CA CYS A 156 15.11 -11.19 0.22
C CYS A 156 16.02 -10.48 1.24
N GLU A 157 15.45 -9.86 2.29
CA GLU A 157 16.24 -9.18 3.33
C GLU A 157 17.10 -10.17 4.13
N LYS A 158 16.53 -11.31 4.52
CA LYS A 158 17.27 -12.39 5.21
C LYS A 158 18.43 -12.90 4.36
N GLY A 159 18.33 -12.88 3.03
CA GLY A 159 19.39 -13.26 2.10
C GLY A 159 20.66 -12.44 2.31
N PHE A 160 20.55 -11.12 2.50
CA PHE A 160 21.70 -10.26 2.79
C PHE A 160 22.34 -10.61 4.15
N GLY A 161 21.52 -10.81 5.18
CA GLY A 161 22.00 -11.22 6.51
C GLY A 161 22.72 -12.57 6.51
N LYS A 162 22.15 -13.58 5.84
CA LYS A 162 22.75 -14.92 5.69
C LYS A 162 24.10 -14.87 4.95
N SER A 163 24.26 -13.94 4.01
CA SER A 163 25.50 -13.71 3.26
C SER A 163 26.48 -12.77 3.96
N ASN A 164 26.15 -12.27 5.16
CA ASN A 164 26.94 -11.28 5.92
C ASN A 164 27.27 -10.01 5.11
N VAL A 165 26.32 -9.57 4.28
CA VAL A 165 26.42 -8.33 3.48
C VAL A 165 25.38 -7.33 3.94
N LYS A 166 25.70 -6.04 3.85
CA LYS A 166 24.76 -4.97 4.20
C LYS A 166 23.71 -4.82 3.08
N SER A 167 22.43 -4.91 3.45
CA SER A 167 21.34 -4.60 2.54
C SER A 167 21.27 -3.09 2.26
N LEU A 168 21.16 -2.72 0.99
CA LEU A 168 20.76 -1.36 0.56
C LEU A 168 19.24 -1.27 0.33
N LEU A 169 18.50 -2.31 0.70
CA LEU A 169 17.06 -2.45 0.50
C LEU A 169 16.28 -2.57 1.81
N THR A 170 16.93 -2.42 2.97
CA THR A 170 16.30 -2.69 4.28
C THR A 170 14.98 -1.94 4.45
N THR A 171 14.93 -0.66 4.11
CA THR A 171 13.69 0.14 4.17
C THR A 171 12.67 -0.36 3.15
N GLU A 172 13.07 -0.52 1.89
CA GLU A 172 12.16 -0.97 0.83
C GLU A 172 11.54 -2.35 1.07
N ASN A 173 12.34 -3.28 1.58
CA ASN A 173 11.92 -4.64 1.95
C ASN A 173 10.95 -4.59 3.14
N HIS A 174 11.24 -3.75 4.14
CA HIS A 174 10.38 -3.57 5.31
C HIS A 174 9.04 -2.94 4.93
N ASP A 175 9.04 -1.87 4.14
CA ASP A 175 7.82 -1.20 3.67
C ASP A 175 6.98 -2.16 2.81
N SER A 176 7.63 -2.94 1.93
CA SER A 176 6.91 -3.95 1.12
C SER A 176 6.27 -5.03 1.99
N PHE A 177 6.96 -5.46 3.05
CA PHE A 177 6.44 -6.43 4.01
C PHE A 177 5.23 -5.87 4.75
N GLU A 178 5.34 -4.67 5.31
CA GLU A 178 4.26 -4.05 6.08
C GLU A 178 3.06 -3.69 5.19
N LEU A 179 3.26 -3.22 3.95
CA LEU A 179 2.16 -2.96 3.00
C LEU A 179 1.42 -4.25 2.62
N ALA A 180 2.15 -5.34 2.36
CA ALA A 180 1.53 -6.63 2.05
C ALA A 180 0.72 -7.17 3.23
N LYS A 181 1.27 -7.07 4.45
CA LYS A 181 0.60 -7.47 5.70
C LYS A 181 -0.62 -6.60 6.01
N LEU A 182 -0.50 -5.28 5.83
CA LEU A 182 -1.62 -4.35 5.98
C LEU A 182 -2.78 -4.72 5.04
N GLY A 183 -2.51 -4.96 3.76
CA GLY A 183 -3.53 -5.41 2.81
C GLY A 183 -4.20 -6.72 3.24
N ALA A 184 -3.43 -7.71 3.70
CA ALA A 184 -3.99 -8.99 4.14
C ALA A 184 -4.85 -8.85 5.41
N LEU A 185 -4.42 -8.04 6.37
CA LEU A 185 -5.16 -7.79 7.61
C LEU A 185 -6.45 -7.00 7.36
N LEU A 186 -6.43 -6.00 6.46
CA LEU A 186 -7.65 -5.28 6.07
C LEU A 186 -8.67 -6.24 5.44
N LEU A 187 -8.23 -7.11 4.51
CA LEU A 187 -9.13 -8.09 3.89
C LEU A 187 -9.69 -9.13 4.86
N ASN A 188 -8.99 -9.42 5.97
CA ASN A 188 -9.48 -10.31 7.02
C ASN A 188 -10.71 -9.74 7.75
N GLU A 189 -10.81 -8.41 7.82
CA GLU A 189 -11.92 -7.71 8.49
C GLU A 189 -13.11 -7.45 7.55
N GLU A 190 -13.01 -7.85 6.27
CA GLU A 190 -14.09 -7.71 5.29
C GLU A 190 -15.15 -8.82 5.49
N HIS A 191 -16.40 -8.43 5.75
CA HIS A 191 -17.53 -9.32 6.05
C HIS A 191 -18.82 -8.91 5.33
#